data_AF-A0A919U238-F1
#
_entry.id   AF-A0A919U238-F1
#
_cell.length_a   1.000
_cell.length_b   1.000
_cell.length_c   1.000
_cell.angle_alpha   90.00
_cell.angle_beta   90.00
_cell.angle_gamma   90.00
#
_symmetry.space_group_name_H-M   'P 1'
#
loop_
_entity.id
_entity.type
_entity.pdbx_description
1 polymer ?
#
loop_
_entity_poly.entity_id
_entity_poly.type
_entity_poly.pdbx_seq_one_letter_code
_entity_poly.pdbx_strand_id
1 'polypeptide(L)'
;MDEKETLHQYLRIRRDDLLRKLDGLGEYDVRRPMTPTGTNLLGLVKHVASVQVGYFGETFGRPSDVVLPWQVEGGDPDGDMWVTAAETRDDVLDLWRRSCEHSDATIDALPLDAVGHVAWWPPEREQVTLHQILVHMVVEVARHAGHADIVRESIDGSVGNGPGDPNIPGRTADDWAAYCARIDAAAREAAGAA
;
A
#
# COMPACT_ATOMS: atom_id res chain seq x y z
N MET A 1 -16.62 14.14 13.11
CA MET A 1 -15.39 13.40 13.38
C MET A 1 -14.33 14.42 13.73
N ASP A 2 -13.53 14.16 14.76
CA ASP A 2 -12.36 14.98 15.03
C ASP A 2 -11.24 14.68 14.02
N GLU A 3 -10.13 15.41 14.10
CA GLU A 3 -9.01 15.25 13.17
C GLU A 3 -8.39 13.85 13.22
N LYS A 4 -8.26 13.27 14.42
CA LYS A 4 -7.67 11.95 14.62
C LYS A 4 -8.56 10.86 14.04
N GLU A 5 -9.86 10.93 14.32
CA GLU A 5 -10.87 10.02 13.77
C GLU A 5 -10.89 10.10 12.24
N THR A 6 -10.78 11.31 11.68
CA THR A 6 -10.72 11.52 10.23
C THR A 6 -9.50 10.81 9.62
N LEU A 7 -8.29 11.09 10.13
CA LEU A 7 -7.06 10.45 9.62
C LEU A 7 -7.09 8.93 9.76
N HIS A 8 -7.55 8.43 10.90
CA HIS A 8 -7.64 7.00 11.16
C HIS A 8 -8.66 6.31 10.25
N GLN A 9 -9.80 6.94 10.00
CA GLN A 9 -10.79 6.44 9.05
C GLN A 9 -10.20 6.35 7.64
N TYR A 10 -9.54 7.41 7.16
CA TYR A 10 -8.90 7.37 5.83
C TYR A 10 -7.82 6.30 5.74
N LEU A 11 -7.03 6.09 6.79
CA LEU A 11 -6.05 5.01 6.86
C LEU A 11 -6.71 3.63 6.70
N ARG A 12 -7.82 3.37 7.41
CA ARG A 12 -8.60 2.12 7.29
C ARG A 12 -9.14 1.91 5.88
N ILE A 13 -9.70 2.96 5.26
CA ILE A 13 -10.20 2.86 3.88
C ILE A 13 -9.05 2.53 2.90
N ARG A 14 -7.88 3.17 3.04
CA ARG A 14 -6.73 2.91 2.15
C ARG A 14 -6.16 1.51 2.36
N ARG A 15 -6.12 1.01 3.60
CA ARG A 15 -5.77 -0.38 3.92
C ARG A 15 -6.68 -1.36 3.20
N ASP A 16 -7.99 -1.19 3.33
CA ASP A 16 -8.96 -2.09 2.71
C ASP A 16 -8.86 -2.05 1.18
N ASP A 17 -8.68 -0.87 0.59
CA ASP A 17 -8.53 -0.71 -0.85
C ASP A 17 -7.29 -1.43 -1.39
N LEU A 18 -6.15 -1.38 -0.67
CA LEU A 18 -4.96 -2.14 -1.04
C LEU A 18 -5.17 -3.65 -0.91
N LEU A 19 -5.73 -4.11 0.21
CA LEU A 19 -5.89 -5.55 0.48
C LEU A 19 -6.83 -6.21 -0.54
N ARG A 20 -7.94 -5.54 -0.91
CA ARG A 20 -8.92 -6.03 -1.89
C ARG A 20 -8.31 -6.27 -3.28
N LYS A 21 -7.15 -5.70 -3.61
CA LYS A 21 -6.47 -5.98 -4.89
C LYS A 21 -5.99 -7.41 -5.03
N LEU A 22 -5.96 -8.19 -3.95
CA LEU A 22 -5.66 -9.63 -3.99
C LEU A 22 -6.87 -10.51 -4.33
N ASP A 23 -8.09 -9.97 -4.22
CA ASP A 23 -9.32 -10.77 -4.28
C ASP A 23 -9.48 -11.48 -5.63
N GLY A 24 -9.73 -12.79 -5.59
CA GLY A 24 -9.97 -13.63 -6.77
C GLY A 24 -8.72 -14.01 -7.57
N LEU A 25 -7.53 -13.53 -7.21
CA LEU A 25 -6.28 -13.85 -7.94
C LEU A 25 -5.60 -15.12 -7.42
N GLY A 26 -5.02 -15.89 -8.35
CA GLY A 26 -4.21 -17.08 -8.03
C GLY A 26 -2.83 -16.73 -7.45
N GLU A 27 -2.13 -17.72 -6.89
CA GLU A 27 -0.82 -17.55 -6.24
C GLU A 27 0.23 -16.92 -7.17
N TYR A 28 0.26 -17.34 -8.43
CA TYR A 28 1.22 -16.82 -9.40
C TYR A 28 1.01 -15.33 -9.68
N ASP A 29 -0.22 -14.90 -9.93
CA ASP A 29 -0.52 -13.52 -10.33
C ASP A 29 -0.26 -12.50 -9.22
N VAL A 30 -0.47 -12.85 -7.96
CA VAL A 30 -0.18 -11.92 -6.86
C VAL A 30 1.32 -11.78 -6.57
N ARG A 31 2.16 -12.75 -7.00
CA ARG A 31 3.60 -12.79 -6.68
C ARG A 31 4.50 -12.40 -7.85
N ARG A 32 4.04 -12.56 -9.09
CA ARG A 32 4.89 -12.34 -10.26
C ARG A 32 5.23 -10.85 -10.43
N PRO A 33 6.44 -10.52 -10.92
CA PRO A 33 6.80 -9.15 -11.22
C PRO A 33 5.94 -8.61 -12.36
N MET A 34 5.35 -7.43 -12.16
CA MET A 34 4.48 -6.74 -13.13
C MET A 34 5.10 -5.45 -13.68
N THR A 35 6.29 -5.09 -13.18
CA THR A 35 7.09 -3.95 -13.64
C THR A 35 8.56 -4.35 -13.79
N PRO A 36 9.38 -3.57 -14.53
CA PRO A 36 10.83 -3.81 -14.61
C PRO A 36 11.56 -3.78 -13.27
N THR A 37 10.97 -3.13 -12.25
CA THR A 37 11.51 -3.07 -10.88
C THR A 37 10.95 -4.16 -9.97
N GLY A 38 10.19 -5.12 -10.51
CA GLY A 38 9.73 -6.29 -9.77
C GLY A 38 8.46 -6.08 -8.91
N THR A 39 7.80 -4.91 -9.02
CA THR A 39 6.58 -4.62 -8.25
C THR A 39 5.52 -5.68 -8.51
N ASN A 40 4.97 -6.23 -7.43
CA ASN A 40 3.94 -7.27 -7.44
C ASN A 40 2.94 -7.03 -6.30
N LEU A 41 1.72 -7.56 -6.40
CA LEU A 41 0.63 -7.21 -5.48
C LEU A 41 0.88 -7.69 -4.04
N LEU A 42 1.32 -8.93 -3.86
CA LEU A 42 1.51 -9.49 -2.54
C LEU A 42 2.70 -8.85 -1.81
N GLY A 43 3.75 -8.49 -2.55
CA GLY A 43 4.86 -7.68 -2.06
C GLY A 43 4.43 -6.30 -1.60
N LEU A 44 3.56 -5.62 -2.33
CA LEU A 44 3.00 -4.32 -1.89
C LEU A 44 2.24 -4.44 -0.56
N VAL A 45 1.46 -5.51 -0.38
CA VAL A 45 0.73 -5.77 0.88
C VAL A 45 1.71 -6.07 2.02
N LYS A 46 2.73 -6.92 1.80
CA LYS A 46 3.76 -7.23 2.79
C LYS A 46 4.56 -5.99 3.21
N HIS A 47 4.98 -5.18 2.24
CA HIS A 47 5.70 -3.94 2.47
C HIS A 47 4.90 -3.01 3.39
N VAL A 48 3.66 -2.70 3.00
CA VAL A 48 2.80 -1.80 3.77
C VAL A 48 2.49 -2.37 5.16
N ALA A 49 2.28 -3.69 5.30
CA ALA A 49 2.14 -4.30 6.63
C ALA A 49 3.40 -4.12 7.50
N SER A 50 4.58 -4.29 6.90
CA SER A 50 5.86 -4.18 7.61
C SER A 50 6.14 -2.74 8.08
N VAL A 51 5.99 -1.74 7.20
CA VAL A 51 6.28 -0.35 7.57
C VAL A 51 5.31 0.20 8.61
N GLN A 52 4.04 -0.25 8.59
CA GLN A 52 3.06 0.12 9.62
C GLN A 52 3.51 -0.28 11.02
N VAL A 53 4.03 -1.50 11.17
CA VAL A 53 4.56 -1.98 12.45
C VAL A 53 5.72 -1.11 12.92
N GLY A 54 6.65 -0.74 12.03
CA GLY A 54 7.76 0.15 12.38
C GLY A 54 7.25 1.52 12.86
N TYR A 55 6.41 2.16 12.05
CA TYR A 55 5.95 3.53 12.27
C TYR A 55 5.00 3.71 13.45
N PHE A 56 4.13 2.74 13.73
CA PHE A 56 3.23 2.81 14.88
C PHE A 56 3.73 2.03 16.10
N GLY A 57 4.81 1.27 15.96
CA GLY A 57 5.38 0.49 17.03
C GLY A 57 6.61 1.14 17.65
N GLU A 58 7.79 0.79 17.12
CA GLU A 58 9.09 1.25 17.64
C GLU A 58 9.19 2.77 17.71
N THR A 59 8.66 3.49 16.73
CA THR A 59 8.66 4.97 16.70
C THR A 59 8.05 5.60 17.95
N PHE A 60 7.05 4.95 18.58
CA PHE A 60 6.39 5.45 19.79
C PHE A 60 6.71 4.63 21.04
N GLY A 61 7.79 3.83 21.01
CA GLY A 61 8.19 2.98 22.13
C GLY A 61 7.22 1.85 22.43
N ARG A 62 6.50 1.37 21.42
CA ARG A 62 5.47 0.32 21.51
C ARG A 62 5.85 -0.85 20.60
N PRO A 63 6.90 -1.62 20.92
CA PRO A 63 7.36 -2.70 20.03
C PRO A 63 6.26 -3.73 19.78
N SER A 64 6.22 -4.29 18.58
CA SER A 64 5.37 -5.44 18.25
C SER A 64 6.14 -6.75 18.40
N ASP A 65 5.43 -7.88 18.35
CA ASP A 65 6.01 -9.23 18.29
C ASP A 65 6.26 -9.72 16.84
N VAL A 66 6.06 -8.84 15.85
CA VAL A 66 6.36 -9.10 14.45
C VAL A 66 7.85 -8.84 14.19
N VAL A 67 8.52 -9.82 13.60
CA VAL A 67 9.88 -9.66 13.08
C VAL A 67 9.82 -9.10 11.67
N LEU A 68 10.38 -7.90 11.48
CA LEU A 68 10.38 -7.19 10.20
C LEU A 68 11.54 -7.65 9.31
N PRO A 69 11.40 -7.61 7.97
CA PRO A 69 12.44 -8.10 7.07
C PRO A 69 13.81 -7.46 7.28
N TRP A 70 13.87 -6.16 7.58
CA TRP A 70 15.12 -5.43 7.88
C TRP A 70 15.70 -5.70 9.27
N GLN A 71 14.99 -6.40 10.16
CA GLN A 71 15.53 -6.84 11.46
C GLN A 71 16.25 -8.19 11.36
N VAL A 72 16.12 -8.90 10.24
CA VAL A 72 16.78 -10.19 10.02
C VAL A 72 18.25 -9.95 9.68
N GLU A 73 19.15 -10.47 10.52
CA GLU A 73 20.59 -10.36 10.29
C GLU A 73 20.98 -11.06 8.97
N GLY A 74 21.63 -10.32 8.07
CA GLY A 74 21.96 -10.80 6.71
C GLY A 74 20.75 -10.95 5.80
N GLY A 75 19.59 -10.41 6.18
CA GLY A 75 18.37 -10.38 5.37
C GLY A 75 18.50 -9.53 4.11
N ASP A 76 17.60 -9.78 3.17
CA ASP A 76 17.45 -8.98 1.95
C ASP A 76 16.95 -7.57 2.31
N PRO A 77 17.67 -6.49 1.94
CA PRO A 77 17.21 -5.12 2.15
C PRO A 77 15.84 -4.82 1.54
N ASP A 78 15.49 -5.51 0.44
CA ASP A 78 14.20 -5.37 -0.24
C ASP A 78 13.23 -6.51 0.15
N GLY A 79 13.53 -7.23 1.24
CA GLY A 79 12.81 -8.44 1.64
C GLY A 79 11.35 -8.23 2.04
N ASP A 80 10.89 -6.99 2.18
CA ASP A 80 9.48 -6.64 2.37
C ASP A 80 8.74 -6.34 1.06
N MET A 81 9.44 -6.13 -0.05
CA MET A 81 8.88 -5.79 -1.36
C MET A 81 8.47 -7.01 -2.20
N TRP A 82 8.73 -8.22 -1.70
CA TRP A 82 8.36 -9.48 -2.37
C TRP A 82 8.16 -10.63 -1.38
N VAL A 83 7.62 -11.74 -1.87
CA VAL A 83 7.26 -12.90 -1.05
C VAL A 83 7.88 -14.16 -1.63
N THR A 84 8.69 -14.84 -0.82
CA THR A 84 9.40 -16.06 -1.21
C THR A 84 8.44 -17.23 -1.42
N ALA A 85 8.89 -18.29 -2.10
CA ALA A 85 8.09 -19.50 -2.27
C ALA A 85 7.81 -20.24 -0.94
N ALA A 86 8.61 -19.98 0.10
CA ALA A 86 8.43 -20.57 1.43
C ALA A 86 7.40 -19.81 2.28
N GLU A 87 7.23 -18.51 2.04
CA GLU A 87 6.20 -17.69 2.68
C GLU A 87 4.85 -17.92 1.98
N THR A 88 3.83 -18.24 2.77
CA THR A 88 2.48 -18.43 2.25
C THR A 88 1.76 -17.09 2.11
N ARG A 89 0.70 -17.05 1.29
CA ARG A 89 -0.18 -15.88 1.24
C ARG A 89 -0.80 -15.61 2.61
N ASP A 90 -1.17 -16.66 3.34
CA ASP A 90 -1.78 -16.55 4.66
C ASP A 90 -0.83 -15.91 5.68
N ASP A 91 0.48 -16.18 5.61
CA ASP A 91 1.47 -15.51 6.46
C ASP A 91 1.47 -13.99 6.24
N VAL A 92 1.37 -13.55 4.98
CA VAL A 92 1.30 -12.12 4.62
C VAL A 92 -0.01 -11.49 5.08
N LEU A 93 -1.13 -12.22 4.97
CA LEU A 93 -2.43 -11.76 5.45
C LEU A 93 -2.50 -11.70 6.99
N ASP A 94 -1.86 -12.63 7.69
CA ASP A 94 -1.74 -12.58 9.15
C ASP A 94 -0.85 -11.40 9.60
N LEU A 95 0.28 -11.18 8.94
CA LEU A 95 1.13 -10.01 9.13
C LEU A 95 0.33 -8.72 8.91
N TRP A 96 -0.44 -8.64 7.84
CA TRP A 96 -1.32 -7.50 7.55
C TRP A 96 -2.32 -7.26 8.69
N ARG A 97 -3.06 -8.29 9.12
CA ARG A 97 -4.03 -8.19 10.21
C ARG A 97 -3.37 -7.72 11.52
N ARG A 98 -2.27 -8.35 11.92
CA ARG A 98 -1.54 -8.01 13.16
C ARG A 98 -0.96 -6.60 13.10
N SER A 99 -0.44 -6.17 11.95
CA SER A 99 0.05 -4.80 11.76
C SER A 99 -1.07 -3.76 11.92
N CYS A 100 -2.26 -4.03 11.39
CA CYS A 100 -3.43 -3.18 11.54
C CYS A 100 -3.89 -3.09 13.00
N GLU A 101 -4.02 -4.24 13.67
CA GLU A 101 -4.39 -4.31 15.10
C GLU A 101 -3.40 -3.55 15.99
N HIS A 102 -2.10 -3.75 15.76
CA HIS A 102 -1.04 -3.07 16.50
C HIS A 102 -1.07 -1.55 16.28
N SER A 103 -1.19 -1.15 15.01
CA SER A 103 -1.25 0.26 14.63
C SER A 103 -2.48 0.95 15.22
N ASP A 104 -3.65 0.32 15.13
CA ASP A 104 -4.90 0.86 15.68
C ASP A 104 -4.81 1.01 17.20
N ALA A 105 -4.22 0.05 17.91
CA ALA A 105 -3.99 0.16 19.34
C ALA A 105 -3.05 1.31 19.73
N THR A 106 -2.01 1.59 18.93
CA THR A 106 -1.15 2.77 19.14
C THR A 106 -1.91 4.06 18.87
N ILE A 107 -2.62 4.12 17.73
CA ILE A 107 -3.39 5.31 17.35
C ILE A 107 -4.39 5.60 18.45
N ASP A 108 -5.20 4.65 18.90
CA ASP A 108 -6.21 4.86 19.95
C ASP A 108 -5.59 5.35 21.28
N ALA A 109 -4.46 4.78 21.68
CA ALA A 109 -3.84 5.06 22.98
C ALA A 109 -3.16 6.44 23.10
N LEU A 110 -2.72 7.03 21.99
CA LEU A 110 -1.86 8.23 22.00
C LEU A 110 -2.58 9.49 21.48
N PRO A 111 -2.33 10.68 22.05
CA PRO A 111 -2.80 11.93 21.46
C PRO A 111 -2.02 12.27 20.18
N LEU A 112 -2.58 13.14 19.33
CA LEU A 112 -1.97 13.51 18.05
C LEU A 112 -0.59 14.18 18.18
N ASP A 113 -0.34 14.87 19.28
CA ASP A 113 0.93 15.53 19.60
C ASP A 113 1.93 14.63 20.35
N ALA A 114 1.61 13.34 20.54
CA ALA A 114 2.54 12.37 21.11
C ALA A 114 3.83 12.33 20.28
N VAL A 115 4.97 12.54 20.94
CA VAL A 115 6.28 12.57 20.30
C VAL A 115 6.76 11.14 20.04
N GLY A 116 7.25 10.90 18.84
CA GLY A 116 7.92 9.67 18.43
C GLY A 116 9.28 9.95 17.80
N HIS A 117 10.04 8.88 17.56
CA HIS A 117 11.37 8.93 16.98
C HIS A 117 11.54 7.83 15.91
N VAL A 118 11.67 8.24 14.65
CA VAL A 118 11.87 7.34 13.49
C VAL A 118 13.37 7.17 13.25
N ALA A 119 13.95 6.11 13.82
CA ALA A 119 15.41 5.90 13.83
C ALA A 119 16.07 5.75 12.44
N TRP A 120 15.29 5.44 11.39
CA TRP A 120 15.77 5.31 10.02
C TRP A 120 15.60 6.58 9.17
N TRP A 121 15.08 7.66 9.74
CA TRP A 121 15.00 8.95 9.07
C TRP A 121 16.26 9.80 9.33
N PRO A 122 16.55 10.80 8.49
CA PRO A 122 17.64 11.74 8.75
C PRO A 122 17.46 12.45 10.11
N PRO A 123 18.55 12.78 10.83
CA PRO A 123 18.48 13.38 12.17
C PRO A 123 17.64 14.66 12.27
N GLU A 124 17.53 15.42 11.18
CA GLU A 124 16.74 16.65 11.13
C GLU A 124 15.23 16.40 11.04
N ARG A 125 14.81 15.14 10.83
CA ARG A 125 13.41 14.73 10.60
C ARG A 125 12.96 13.56 11.47
N GLU A 126 13.88 12.88 12.16
CA GLU A 126 13.57 11.68 12.96
C GLU A 126 12.59 11.93 14.12
N GLN A 127 12.55 13.15 14.69
CA GLN A 127 11.55 13.52 15.69
C GLN A 127 10.22 13.88 15.03
N VAL A 128 9.18 13.17 15.40
CA VAL A 128 7.85 13.27 14.80
C VAL A 128 6.76 13.35 15.86
N THR A 129 5.54 13.66 15.43
CA THR A 129 4.31 13.50 16.19
C THR A 129 3.47 12.37 15.62
N LEU A 130 2.55 11.80 16.41
CA LEU A 130 1.57 10.84 15.90
C LEU A 130 0.78 11.40 14.71
N HIS A 131 0.45 12.69 14.72
CA HIS A 131 -0.19 13.34 13.58
C HIS A 131 0.64 13.22 12.30
N GLN A 132 1.93 13.53 12.36
CA GLN A 132 2.82 13.43 11.20
C GLN A 132 2.94 11.99 10.69
N ILE A 133 2.99 11.01 11.60
CA ILE A 133 3.03 9.59 11.23
C ILE A 133 1.71 9.11 10.63
N LEU A 134 0.56 9.54 11.16
CA LEU A 134 -0.75 9.24 10.58
C LEU A 134 -0.84 9.76 9.14
N VAL A 135 -0.45 11.02 8.90
CA VAL A 135 -0.43 11.60 7.56
C VAL A 135 0.53 10.83 6.65
N HIS A 136 1.74 10.54 7.13
CA HIS A 136 2.72 9.76 6.39
C HIS A 136 2.16 8.40 5.95
N MET A 137 1.56 7.65 6.88
CA MET A 137 1.02 6.33 6.60
C MET A 137 -0.23 6.34 5.73
N VAL A 138 -1.09 7.36 5.83
CA VAL A 138 -2.20 7.53 4.88
C VAL A 138 -1.66 7.72 3.46
N VAL A 139 -0.64 8.56 3.28
CA VAL A 139 -0.02 8.80 1.98
C VAL A 139 0.67 7.55 1.46
N GLU A 140 1.39 6.83 2.33
CA GLU A 140 2.10 5.61 1.96
C GLU A 140 1.14 4.53 1.45
N VAL A 141 0.10 4.23 2.22
CA VAL A 141 -0.89 3.21 1.84
C VAL A 141 -1.65 3.64 0.58
N ALA A 142 -2.04 4.92 0.47
CA ALA A 142 -2.71 5.44 -0.72
C ALA A 142 -1.84 5.33 -1.98
N ARG A 143 -0.55 5.62 -1.87
CA ARG A 143 0.41 5.51 -2.99
C ARG A 143 0.52 4.06 -3.46
N HIS A 144 0.69 3.12 -2.53
CA HIS A 144 0.78 1.70 -2.89
C HIS A 144 -0.55 1.11 -3.37
N ALA A 145 -1.69 1.59 -2.87
CA ALA A 145 -3.00 1.25 -3.43
C ALA A 145 -3.11 1.68 -4.90
N GLY A 146 -2.65 2.89 -5.25
CA GLY A 146 -2.59 3.35 -6.65
C GLY A 146 -1.62 2.55 -7.53
N HIS A 147 -0.48 2.10 -6.99
CA HIS A 147 0.37 1.14 -7.71
C HIS A 147 -0.36 -0.18 -7.94
N ALA A 148 -1.06 -0.68 -6.92
CA ALA A 148 -1.80 -1.93 -6.98
C ALA A 148 -2.99 -1.86 -7.95
N ASP A 149 -3.62 -0.69 -8.15
CA ASP A 149 -4.64 -0.47 -9.18
C ASP A 149 -4.13 -0.81 -10.58
N ILE A 150 -3.01 -0.21 -10.99
CA ILE A 150 -2.44 -0.41 -12.34
C ILE A 150 -1.91 -1.83 -12.51
N VAL A 151 -1.31 -2.39 -11.45
CA VAL A 151 -0.85 -3.79 -11.47
C VAL A 151 -2.04 -4.74 -11.62
N ARG A 152 -3.13 -4.50 -10.90
CA ARG A 152 -4.34 -5.32 -10.97
C ARG A 152 -4.99 -5.24 -12.34
N GLU A 153 -5.16 -4.03 -12.88
CA GLU A 153 -5.69 -3.82 -14.23
C GLU A 153 -4.86 -4.58 -15.28
N SER A 154 -3.53 -4.63 -15.11
CA SER A 154 -2.62 -5.35 -16.03
C SER A 154 -2.71 -6.87 -15.93
N ILE A 155 -3.29 -7.42 -14.85
CA ILE A 155 -3.44 -8.86 -14.64
C ILE A 155 -4.75 -9.36 -15.26
N ASP A 156 -5.88 -8.73 -14.94
CA ASP A 156 -7.21 -9.22 -15.31
C ASP A 156 -8.17 -8.13 -15.82
N GLY A 157 -7.70 -6.89 -15.98
CA GLY A 157 -8.52 -5.76 -16.42
C GLY A 157 -9.44 -5.18 -15.34
N SER A 158 -9.38 -5.67 -14.09
CA SER A 158 -10.16 -5.10 -12.99
C SER A 158 -9.63 -3.72 -12.62
N VAL A 159 -10.53 -2.75 -12.49
CA VAL A 159 -10.23 -1.36 -12.16
C VAL A 159 -11.02 -0.88 -10.94
N GLY A 160 -10.51 0.14 -10.26
CA GLY A 160 -11.15 0.71 -9.07
C GLY A 160 -11.36 -0.33 -7.96
N ASN A 161 -12.36 -0.12 -7.11
CA ASN A 161 -12.68 -0.96 -5.96
C ASN A 161 -13.55 -2.19 -6.30
N GLY A 162 -13.63 -2.58 -7.57
CA GLY A 162 -14.35 -3.76 -8.04
C GLY A 162 -15.62 -3.44 -8.83
N PRO A 163 -16.43 -4.46 -9.15
CA PRO A 163 -17.65 -4.29 -9.95
C PRO A 163 -18.61 -3.27 -9.32
N GLY A 164 -18.99 -2.25 -10.09
CA GLY A 164 -19.93 -1.22 -9.66
C GLY A 164 -19.32 -0.09 -8.83
N ASP A 165 -17.99 0.06 -8.81
CA ASP A 165 -17.35 1.26 -8.24
C ASP A 165 -17.94 2.53 -8.90
N PRO A 166 -18.57 3.43 -8.13
CA PRO A 166 -19.23 4.62 -8.68
C PRO A 166 -18.25 5.61 -9.32
N ASN A 167 -16.94 5.46 -9.09
CA ASN A 167 -15.91 6.31 -9.68
C ASN A 167 -15.43 5.79 -11.04
N ILE A 168 -15.83 4.58 -11.44
CA ILE A 168 -15.48 3.99 -12.73
C ILE A 168 -16.61 4.23 -13.73
N PRO A 169 -16.35 4.88 -14.88
CA PRO A 169 -17.36 5.04 -15.92
C PRO A 169 -17.85 3.68 -16.44
N GLY A 170 -19.18 3.52 -16.55
CA GLY A 170 -19.82 2.31 -17.10
C GLY A 170 -19.67 2.17 -18.62
N ARG A 171 -18.42 2.19 -19.10
CA ARG A 171 -18.05 2.05 -20.52
C ARG A 171 -17.99 0.59 -20.92
N THR A 172 -18.42 0.29 -22.15
CA THR A 172 -18.18 -1.00 -22.79
C THR A 172 -16.70 -1.15 -23.21
N ALA A 173 -16.29 -2.34 -23.61
CA ALA A 173 -14.95 -2.57 -24.14
C ALA A 173 -14.68 -1.71 -25.40
N ASP A 174 -15.67 -1.54 -26.28
CA ASP A 174 -15.55 -0.72 -27.48
C ASP A 174 -15.44 0.77 -27.14
N ASP A 175 -16.18 1.24 -26.12
CA ASP A 175 -16.07 2.62 -25.62
C ASP A 175 -14.67 2.90 -25.06
N TRP A 176 -14.10 1.93 -24.34
CA TRP A 176 -12.72 2.03 -23.85
C TRP A 176 -11.70 2.05 -24.98
N ALA A 177 -11.83 1.18 -25.98
CA ALA A 177 -10.95 1.16 -27.14
C ALA A 177 -10.98 2.49 -27.91
N ALA A 178 -12.19 3.03 -28.16
CA ALA A 178 -12.35 4.33 -28.80
C ALA A 178 -11.76 5.48 -27.96
N TYR A 179 -11.95 5.44 -26.64
CA TYR A 179 -11.38 6.42 -25.72
C TYR A 179 -9.85 6.40 -25.73
N CYS A 180 -9.24 5.21 -25.67
CA CYS A 180 -7.79 5.03 -25.72
C CYS A 180 -7.20 5.47 -27.07
N ALA A 181 -7.84 5.12 -28.19
CA ALA A 181 -7.42 5.56 -29.52
C ALA A 181 -7.41 7.09 -29.65
N ARG A 182 -8.40 7.77 -29.05
CA ARG A 182 -8.44 9.24 -29.01
C ARG A 182 -7.30 9.83 -28.17
N ILE A 183 -6.94 9.21 -27.04
CA ILE A 183 -5.80 9.65 -26.22
C ILE A 183 -4.49 9.47 -27.00
N ASP A 184 -4.29 8.31 -27.64
CA ASP A 184 -3.09 8.03 -28.43
C ASP A 184 -2.92 9.03 -29.59
N ALA A 185 -4.01 9.31 -30.32
CA ALA A 185 -4.01 10.30 -31.39
C ALA A 185 -3.58 11.70 -30.88
N ALA A 186 -4.12 12.15 -29.74
CA ALA A 186 -3.75 13.41 -29.13
C ALA A 186 -2.28 13.43 -28.69
N ALA A 187 -1.75 12.32 -28.16
CA ALA A 187 -0.35 12.20 -27.77
C ALA A 187 0.60 12.28 -28.98
N ARG A 188 0.23 11.64 -30.10
CA ARG A 188 0.99 11.69 -31.36
C ARG A 188 0.99 13.09 -31.98
N GLU A 189 -0.16 13.75 -32.00
CA GLU A 189 -0.28 15.13 -32.46
C GLU A 189 0.62 16.07 -31.65
N ALA A 190 0.59 15.95 -30.30
CA ALA A 190 1.45 16.73 -29.43
C ALA A 190 2.95 16.46 -29.65
N ALA A 191 3.31 15.24 -30.06
CA ALA A 191 4.69 14.87 -30.40
C ALA A 191 5.12 15.32 -31.82
N GLY A 192 4.22 15.89 -32.63
CA GLY A 192 4.48 16.24 -34.03
C GLY A 192 4.61 15.02 -34.94
N ALA A 193 4.15 13.85 -34.48
CA ALA A 193 4.13 12.60 -35.23
C ALA A 193 2.75 12.39 -35.85
N ALA A 194 2.37 13.25 -36.80
CA ALA A 194 1.17 13.08 -37.62
C ALA A 194 1.47 12.23 -38.86
#